data_AF-A0A1J3E8J8-F1
#
_entry.id   AF-A0A1J3E8J8-F1
#
_cell.length_a   1.000
_cell.length_b   1.000
_cell.length_c   1.000
_cell.angle_alpha   90.00
_cell.angle_beta   90.00
_cell.angle_gamma   90.00
#
_symmetry.space_group_name_H-M   'P 1'
#
loop_
_entity.id
_entity.type
_entity.pdbx_description
1 polymer ?
#
loop_
_entity_poly.entity_id
_entity_poly.type
_entity_poly.pdbx_seq_one_letter_code
_entity_poly.pdbx_strand_id
1 'polypeptide(L)'
;AFVSFVRAYKEHHCSYIFRWKGLEIGKLAMGYGLLYLPSMSEVKQHRLSSEGFIPVEGIKFDDIKFKDKCRERQRQQNLQARKAKRQEEKREKGKKSLKRAVPDASATSDSRKAASRKLTGKQRQT
;
A
#
# COMPACT_ATOMS: atom_id res chain seq x y z
N ALA A 1 -10.70 -8.62 -17.91
CA ALA A 1 -9.70 -9.15 -18.85
C ALA A 1 -8.27 -8.97 -18.30
N PHE A 2 -7.70 -7.77 -18.28
CA PHE A 2 -6.31 -7.57 -17.84
C PHE A 2 -6.05 -7.92 -16.37
N VAL A 3 -6.90 -7.43 -15.45
CA VAL A 3 -6.79 -7.69 -14.00
C VAL A 3 -6.85 -9.19 -13.70
N SER A 4 -7.80 -9.89 -14.33
CA SER A 4 -7.98 -11.32 -14.18
C SER A 4 -6.80 -12.12 -14.75
N PHE A 5 -6.21 -11.68 -15.87
CA PHE A 5 -5.01 -12.29 -16.43
C PHE A 5 -3.82 -12.20 -15.47
N VAL A 6 -3.55 -11.00 -14.94
CA VAL A 6 -2.45 -10.79 -14.00
C VAL A 6 -2.64 -11.61 -12.72
N ARG A 7 -3.88 -11.73 -12.23
CA ARG A 7 -4.18 -12.55 -11.05
C ARG A 7 -4.02 -14.05 -11.33
N ALA A 8 -4.49 -14.53 -12.49
CA ALA A 8 -4.30 -15.92 -12.91
C ALA A 8 -2.81 -16.27 -13.05
N TYR A 9 -2.00 -15.36 -13.60
CA TYR A 9 -0.56 -15.55 -13.71
C TYR A 9 0.13 -15.67 -12.34
N LYS A 10 -0.38 -14.97 -11.31
CA LYS A 10 0.12 -15.05 -9.93
C LYS A 10 -0.26 -16.35 -9.23
N GLU A 11 -1.50 -16.79 -9.42
CA GLU A 11 -2.08 -17.96 -8.75
C GLU A 11 -1.69 -19.29 -9.43
N HIS A 12 -1.05 -19.23 -10.60
CA HIS A 12 -0.64 -20.41 -11.34
C HIS A 12 0.45 -21.23 -10.61
N HIS A 13 0.29 -22.55 -10.56
CA HIS A 13 1.21 -23.45 -9.84
C HIS A 13 2.59 -23.60 -10.50
N CYS A 14 2.69 -23.44 -11.83
CA CYS A 14 3.96 -23.54 -12.55
C CYS A 14 4.81 -22.25 -12.45
N SER A 15 5.44 -22.04 -11.30
CA SER A 15 6.30 -20.88 -11.02
C SER A 15 7.59 -20.82 -11.86
N TYR A 16 8.04 -21.95 -12.40
CA TYR A 16 9.23 -22.04 -13.23
C TYR A 16 9.04 -21.39 -14.61
N ILE A 17 7.90 -21.68 -15.26
CA ILE A 17 7.55 -21.12 -16.57
C ILE A 17 6.98 -19.71 -16.38
N PHE A 18 6.02 -19.56 -15.47
CA PHE A 18 5.37 -18.27 -15.19
C PHE A 18 6.11 -17.52 -14.09
N ARG A 19 7.27 -16.99 -14.45
CA ARG A 19 8.09 -16.19 -13.52
C ARG A 19 7.41 -14.85 -13.26
N TRP A 20 6.97 -14.62 -12.03
CA TRP A 20 6.34 -13.36 -11.62
C TRP A 20 7.24 -12.14 -11.83
N LYS A 21 8.52 -12.25 -11.44
CA LYS A 21 9.50 -11.14 -11.51
C LYS A 21 9.88 -10.75 -12.94
N GLY A 22 9.71 -11.65 -13.91
CA GLY A 22 10.03 -11.40 -15.32
C GLY A 22 8.86 -10.88 -16.14
N LEU A 23 7.68 -10.70 -15.53
CA LEU A 23 6.50 -10.25 -16.23
C LEU A 23 6.53 -8.73 -16.42
N GLU A 24 6.71 -8.30 -17.66
CA GLU A 24 6.65 -6.89 -18.07
C GLU A 24 5.19 -6.45 -18.25
N ILE A 25 4.61 -5.93 -17.18
CA ILE A 25 3.20 -5.51 -17.17
C ILE A 25 2.97 -4.29 -18.06
N GLY A 26 3.97 -3.42 -18.21
CA GLY A 26 3.83 -2.22 -19.02
C GLY A 26 3.59 -2.54 -20.50
N LYS A 27 4.46 -3.37 -21.11
CA LYS A 27 4.30 -3.82 -22.50
C LYS A 27 3.03 -4.64 -22.70
N LEU A 28 2.70 -5.51 -21.75
CA LEU A 28 1.44 -6.26 -21.78
C LEU A 28 0.24 -5.31 -21.80
N ALA A 29 0.24 -4.28 -20.97
CA ALA A 29 -0.84 -3.31 -20.92
C ALA A 29 -1.01 -2.57 -22.25
N MET A 30 0.10 -2.32 -22.97
CA MET A 30 0.07 -1.74 -24.31
C MET A 30 -0.51 -2.69 -25.35
N GLY A 31 -0.18 -3.99 -25.30
CA GLY A 31 -0.82 -5.00 -26.15
C GLY A 31 -2.33 -5.15 -25.89
N TYR A 32 -2.77 -4.92 -24.66
CA TYR A 32 -4.20 -4.85 -24.30
C TYR A 32 -4.88 -3.52 -24.67
N GLY A 33 -4.14 -2.51 -25.16
CA GLY A 33 -4.68 -1.21 -25.53
C GLY A 33 -5.23 -0.41 -24.35
N LEU A 34 -4.64 -0.55 -23.16
CA LEU A 34 -5.10 0.17 -21.97
C LEU A 34 -4.75 1.66 -22.05
N LEU A 35 -5.77 2.52 -21.93
CA LEU A 35 -5.61 3.98 -21.80
C LEU A 35 -4.99 4.37 -20.44
N TYR A 36 -5.33 3.60 -19.41
CA TYR A 36 -4.89 3.80 -18.04
C TYR A 36 -4.63 2.45 -17.36
N LEU A 37 -3.56 2.39 -16.57
CA LEU A 37 -3.20 1.18 -15.85
C LEU A 37 -4.08 1.02 -14.59
N PRO A 38 -4.85 -0.07 -14.45
CA PRO A 38 -5.72 -0.26 -13.30
C PRO A 38 -4.92 -0.34 -11.99
N SER A 39 -5.47 0.27 -10.94
CA SER A 39 -4.81 0.37 -9.64
C SER A 39 -4.93 -0.95 -8.85
N MET A 40 -4.01 -1.89 -9.09
CA MET A 40 -3.98 -3.22 -8.45
C MET A 40 -2.94 -3.30 -7.31
N SER A 41 -3.16 -4.18 -6.34
CA SER A 41 -2.21 -4.42 -5.23
C SER A 41 -0.83 -4.87 -5.72
N GLU A 42 -0.83 -5.64 -6.81
CA GLU A 42 0.31 -6.25 -7.47
C GLU A 42 1.25 -5.20 -8.05
N VAL A 43 0.67 -4.16 -8.67
CA VAL A 43 1.40 -3.03 -9.26
C VAL A 43 1.86 -2.06 -8.16
N LYS A 44 1.02 -1.83 -7.14
CA LYS A 44 1.34 -0.93 -6.01
C LYS A 44 2.51 -1.39 -5.16
N GLN A 45 2.75 -2.69 -5.08
CA GLN A 45 3.83 -3.24 -4.26
C GLN A 45 5.22 -3.19 -4.96
N HIS A 46 5.32 -2.53 -6.13
CA HIS A 46 6.53 -2.47 -6.97
C HIS A 46 7.14 -3.84 -7.27
N ARG A 47 6.33 -4.90 -7.23
CA ARG A 47 6.79 -6.28 -7.47
C ARG A 47 6.94 -6.61 -8.95
N LEU A 48 6.41 -5.73 -9.80
CA LEU A 48 6.28 -5.92 -11.24
C LEU A 48 6.77 -4.65 -11.92
N SER A 49 7.52 -4.82 -12.99
CA SER A 49 8.02 -3.69 -13.76
C SER A 49 6.87 -3.07 -14.55
N SER A 50 6.59 -1.80 -14.25
CA SER A 50 5.68 -0.95 -15.05
C SER A 50 6.40 -0.28 -16.22
N GLU A 51 7.65 -0.64 -16.48
CA GLU A 51 8.41 -0.10 -17.60
C GLU A 51 7.76 -0.48 -18.94
N GLY A 52 7.71 0.51 -19.84
CA GLY A 52 7.10 0.36 -21.17
C GLY A 52 5.59 0.61 -21.24
N PHE A 53 4.94 1.09 -20.18
CA PHE A 53 3.59 1.64 -20.30
C PHE A 53 3.63 3.12 -20.65
N ILE A 54 3.02 3.50 -21.78
CA ILE A 54 2.87 4.90 -22.19
C ILE A 54 1.41 5.28 -21.95
N PRO A 55 1.08 6.05 -20.90
CA PRO A 55 -0.28 6.51 -20.67
C PRO A 55 -0.70 7.44 -21.80
N VAL A 56 -1.96 7.34 -22.21
CA VAL A 56 -2.53 8.27 -23.20
C VAL A 56 -2.74 9.63 -22.54
N GLU A 57 -2.03 10.64 -23.03
CA GLU A 57 -2.12 12.01 -22.54
C GLU A 57 -3.38 12.71 -23.09
N GLY A 58 -3.99 13.57 -22.28
CA GLY A 58 -5.12 14.42 -22.68
C GLY A 58 -6.53 13.93 -22.30
N ILE A 59 -6.68 12.72 -21.77
CA ILE A 59 -8.00 12.18 -21.39
C ILE A 59 -8.24 12.31 -19.88
N LYS A 60 -9.18 13.17 -19.49
CA LYS A 60 -9.70 13.26 -18.11
C LYS A 60 -10.90 12.33 -17.96
N PHE A 61 -10.68 11.15 -17.39
CA PHE A 61 -11.75 10.16 -17.15
C PHE A 61 -12.88 10.66 -16.24
N ASP A 62 -12.59 11.64 -15.38
CA ASP A 62 -13.58 12.14 -14.43
C ASP A 62 -14.68 12.99 -15.08
N ASP A 63 -14.36 13.62 -16.22
CA ASP A 63 -15.25 14.52 -16.96
C ASP A 63 -16.24 13.77 -17.86
N ILE A 64 -15.98 12.48 -18.13
CA ILE A 64 -16.83 11.63 -18.96
C ILE A 64 -18.06 11.22 -18.14
N LYS A 65 -19.23 11.77 -18.48
CA LYS A 65 -20.51 11.47 -17.83
C LYS A 65 -21.05 10.13 -18.28
N PHE A 66 -21.71 9.39 -17.38
CA PHE A 66 -22.50 8.25 -17.78
C PHE A 66 -23.73 8.66 -18.59
N LYS A 67 -24.12 7.80 -19.55
CA LYS A 67 -25.36 7.96 -20.33
C LYS A 67 -26.60 7.96 -19.43
N ASP A 68 -26.60 7.11 -18.40
CA ASP A 68 -27.71 6.98 -17.45
C ASP A 68 -27.61 7.97 -16.29
N LYS A 69 -28.64 8.83 -16.16
CA LYS A 69 -28.69 9.89 -15.14
C LYS A 69 -28.69 9.35 -13.70
N CYS A 70 -29.37 8.23 -13.43
CA CYS A 70 -29.41 7.61 -12.10
C CYS A 70 -28.02 7.10 -11.68
N ARG A 71 -27.32 6.46 -12.61
CA ARG A 71 -25.97 5.94 -12.41
C ARG A 71 -24.95 7.06 -12.22
N GLU A 72 -25.09 8.17 -12.94
CA GLU A 72 -24.25 9.35 -12.75
C GLU A 72 -24.47 9.99 -11.36
N ARG A 73 -25.70 10.10 -10.89
CA ARG A 73 -26.00 10.60 -9.54
C ARG A 73 -25.35 9.73 -8.46
N GLN A 74 -25.47 8.41 -8.56
CA GLN A 74 -24.83 7.47 -7.64
C GLN A 74 -23.30 7.56 -7.70
N ARG A 75 -22.73 7.69 -8.91
CA ARG A 75 -21.28 7.88 -9.10
C ARG A 75 -20.80 9.13 -8.37
N GLN A 76 -21.49 10.25 -8.52
CA GLN A 76 -21.11 11.52 -7.89
C GLN A 76 -21.14 11.42 -6.35
N GLN A 77 -22.17 10.79 -5.78
CA GLN A 77 -22.24 10.51 -4.34
C GLN A 77 -21.05 9.65 -3.87
N ASN A 78 -20.75 8.56 -4.59
CA ASN A 78 -19.61 7.68 -4.28
C ASN A 78 -18.26 8.42 -4.39
N LEU A 79 -18.13 9.30 -5.38
CA LEU A 79 -16.92 10.10 -5.60
C LEU A 79 -16.69 11.08 -4.43
N GLN A 80 -17.75 11.75 -3.99
CA GLN A 80 -17.70 12.65 -2.83
C GLN A 80 -17.35 11.89 -1.54
N ALA A 81 -18.02 10.75 -1.30
CA ALA A 81 -17.75 9.91 -0.13
C ALA A 81 -16.29 9.40 -0.11
N ARG A 82 -15.74 8.99 -1.27
CA ARG A 82 -14.33 8.58 -1.38
C ARG A 82 -13.35 9.73 -1.13
N LYS A 83 -13.67 10.95 -1.59
CA LYS A 83 -12.84 12.14 -1.33
C LYS A 83 -12.84 12.49 0.17
N ALA A 84 -14.00 12.46 0.82
CA ALA A 84 -14.13 12.70 2.26
C ALA A 84 -13.33 11.69 3.09
N LYS A 85 -13.52 10.38 2.85
CA LYS A 85 -12.76 9.32 3.54
C LYS A 85 -11.25 9.47 3.36
N ARG A 86 -10.78 9.80 2.14
CA ARG A 86 -9.36 10.02 1.88
C ARG A 86 -8.80 11.23 2.64
N GLN A 87 -9.59 12.28 2.81
CA GLN A 87 -9.20 13.46 3.59
C GLN A 87 -9.14 13.14 5.09
N GLU A 88 -10.11 12.41 5.62
CA GLU A 88 -10.11 11.94 7.02
C GLU A 88 -8.90 11.04 7.31
N GLU A 89 -8.63 10.03 6.48
CA GLU A 89 -7.46 9.15 6.62
C GLU A 89 -6.15 9.93 6.61
N LYS A 90 -6.03 10.97 5.77
CA LYS A 90 -4.84 11.85 5.74
C LYS A 90 -4.72 12.64 7.05
N ARG A 91 -5.83 13.19 7.56
CA ARG A 91 -5.85 13.95 8.83
C ARG A 91 -5.50 13.05 10.01
N GLU A 92 -6.00 11.83 10.04
CA GLU A 92 -5.71 10.85 11.09
C GLU A 92 -4.25 10.36 11.05
N LYS A 93 -3.71 10.07 9.87
CA LYS A 93 -2.30 9.70 9.70
C LYS A 93 -1.36 10.85 10.11
N GLY A 94 -1.70 12.09 9.75
CA GLY A 94 -0.95 13.28 10.19
C GLY A 94 -0.98 13.47 11.71
N LYS A 95 -2.13 13.26 12.36
CA LYS A 95 -2.24 13.32 13.82
C LYS A 95 -1.43 12.21 14.52
N LYS A 96 -1.41 10.99 13.97
CA LYS A 96 -0.59 9.87 14.50
C LYS A 96 0.91 10.09 14.32
N SER A 97 1.35 10.71 13.22
CA SER A 97 2.76 11.05 13.02
C SER A 97 3.23 12.17 13.95
N LEU A 98 2.39 13.18 14.24
CA LEU A 98 2.72 14.21 15.24
C LEU A 98 2.80 13.64 16.66
N LYS A 99 1.88 12.74 17.06
CA LYS A 99 1.92 12.10 18.39
C LYS A 99 3.14 11.18 18.60
N ARG A 100 3.69 10.60 17.53
CA ARG A 100 4.91 9.78 17.58
C ARG A 100 6.21 10.59 17.64
N ALA A 101 6.17 11.87 17.29
CA ALA A 101 7.33 12.75 17.25
C ALA A 101 7.56 13.54 18.55
N VAL A 102 6.65 13.46 19.52
CA VAL A 102 6.84 14.01 20.87
C VAL A 102 7.37 12.88 21.76
N PRO A 103 8.67 12.81 22.09
CA PRO A 103 9.11 11.94 23.16
C PRO A 103 8.55 12.49 24.47
N ASP A 104 7.83 11.63 25.19
CA ASP A 104 7.28 11.92 26.51
C ASP A 104 8.42 12.17 27.50
N ALA A 105 8.81 13.44 27.64
CA ALA A 105 9.73 13.90 28.65
C ALA A 105 8.99 14.13 29.98
N SER A 106 8.31 13.10 30.50
CA SER A 106 7.72 13.15 31.84
C SER A 106 7.55 11.76 32.48
N ALA A 107 8.67 11.09 32.75
CA ALA A 107 8.72 10.05 33.79
C ALA A 107 9.99 10.26 34.64
N THR A 108 9.82 11.13 35.62
CA THR A 108 10.74 11.45 36.71
C THR A 108 11.08 10.22 37.55
N SER A 109 12.35 10.12 37.92
CA SER A 109 12.89 9.62 39.18
C SER A 109 12.04 8.63 40.00
N ASP A 110 12.36 7.34 39.92
CA ASP A 110 12.54 6.44 41.08
C ASP A 110 12.86 5.03 40.58
N SER A 111 13.52 4.20 41.39
CA SER A 111 13.82 2.76 41.17
C SER A 111 15.20 2.31 40.60
N ARG A 112 16.27 3.11 40.73
CA ARG A 112 17.65 2.57 40.63
C ARG A 112 18.36 2.51 41.98
N LYS A 113 17.79 1.76 42.93
CA LYS A 113 18.50 1.41 44.17
C LYS A 113 18.05 0.06 44.75
N ALA A 114 18.09 -1.00 43.95
CA ALA A 114 17.80 -2.35 44.43
C ALA A 114 18.60 -3.47 43.72
N ALA A 115 19.79 -3.18 43.18
CA ALA A 115 20.66 -4.19 42.57
C ALA A 115 22.11 -4.19 43.10
N SER A 116 22.34 -3.65 44.30
CA SER A 116 23.56 -3.92 45.07
C SER A 116 23.24 -4.89 46.20
N ARG A 117 23.15 -6.17 45.89
CA ARG A 117 23.20 -7.26 46.88
C ARG A 117 24.11 -8.37 46.38
N LYS A 118 25.33 -8.34 46.94
CA LYS A 118 26.11 -9.49 47.40
C LYS A 118 26.56 -10.51 46.34
N LEU A 119 27.75 -10.27 45.79
CA LEU A 119 28.64 -11.34 45.32
C LEU A 119 29.59 -11.70 46.46
N THR A 120 29.23 -12.71 47.24
CA THR A 120 30.08 -13.38 48.22
C THR A 120 29.80 -14.87 48.13
N GLY A 121 30.83 -15.71 47.94
CA GLY A 121 30.70 -17.15 48.24
C GLY A 121 31.38 -18.10 47.27
N LYS A 122 32.67 -18.29 47.51
CA LYS A 122 33.56 -19.38 47.06
C LYS A 122 32.97 -20.79 47.32
N GLN A 123 32.91 -21.64 46.28
CA GLN A 123 32.91 -23.12 46.30
C GLN A 123 33.63 -23.52 44.99
N ARG A 124 34.83 -24.09 44.87
CA ARG A 124 35.60 -25.17 45.53
C ARG A 124 34.97 -26.57 45.42
N GLN A 125 35.71 -27.41 44.66
CA GLN A 125 35.74 -28.89 44.58
C GLN A 125 34.68 -29.50 43.66
N THR A 126 34.98 -30.45 42.77
CA THR A 126 36.10 -31.42 42.69
C THR A 126 36.79 -31.43 41.33
#